data_AF-A0A8J7XSK0-F1
#
_entry.id   AF-A0A8J7XSK0-F1
#
_cell.length_a   1.000
_cell.length_b   1.000
_cell.length_c   1.000
_cell.angle_alpha   90.00
_cell.angle_beta   90.00
_cell.angle_gamma   90.00
#
_symmetry.space_group_name_H-M   'P 1'
#
loop_
_entity.id
_entity.type
_entity.pdbx_description
1 polymer ?
#
loop_
_entity_poly.entity_id
_entity_poly.type
_entity_poly.pdbx_seq_one_letter_code
_entity_poly.pdbx_strand_id
1 'polypeptide(L)'
;MIEWNYFKTLSIAYGLTMIGKGPVIHLLGEKWTTFELNRAYTEKQPLWVWIVGTLGIFLVIITWYMYFTTYVKYSSIIMLIITLTMVKVSQVLFNYERFREFAVRITTEDTSALSAMNFATAIGGVILVLLGIFVY
;
A
#
# COMPACT_ATOMS: atom_id res chain seq x y z
N MET A 1 -18.70 -23.01 4.82
CA MET A 1 -17.29 -22.62 5.06
C MET A 1 -16.87 -21.75 3.90
N ILE A 2 -16.20 -20.63 4.16
CA ILE A 2 -15.73 -19.76 3.09
C ILE A 2 -14.47 -20.39 2.47
N GLU A 3 -14.57 -20.85 1.23
CA GLU A 3 -13.45 -21.47 0.51
C GLU A 3 -12.35 -20.45 0.21
N TRP A 4 -11.09 -20.92 0.22
CA TRP A 4 -9.94 -20.07 -0.02
C TRP A 4 -9.92 -19.57 -1.47
N ASN A 5 -9.83 -18.25 -1.66
CA ASN A 5 -9.80 -17.64 -2.99
C ASN A 5 -8.80 -16.48 -3.08
N TYR A 6 -8.65 -15.96 -4.30
CA TYR A 6 -7.75 -14.86 -4.63
C TYR A 6 -8.04 -13.59 -3.81
N PHE A 7 -9.31 -13.16 -3.72
CA PHE A 7 -9.68 -11.93 -3.01
C PHE A 7 -9.49 -12.03 -1.50
N LYS A 8 -9.77 -13.20 -0.92
CA LYS A 8 -9.43 -13.51 0.46
C LYS A 8 -7.93 -13.35 0.72
N THR A 9 -7.11 -14.00 -0.11
CA THR A 9 -5.65 -13.94 0.00
C THR A 9 -5.15 -12.51 -0.13
N LEU A 10 -5.62 -11.79 -1.15
CA LEU A 10 -5.25 -10.41 -1.42
C LEU A 10 -5.65 -9.49 -0.27
N SER A 11 -6.86 -9.63 0.26
CA SER A 11 -7.36 -8.80 1.37
C SER A 11 -6.55 -9.02 2.65
N ILE A 12 -6.25 -10.27 3.01
CA ILE A 12 -5.46 -10.59 4.19
C ILE A 12 -4.01 -10.13 4.01
N ALA A 13 -3.37 -10.50 2.89
CA ALA A 13 -1.97 -10.14 2.64
C ALA A 13 -1.79 -8.62 2.58
N TYR A 14 -2.65 -7.91 1.85
CA TYR A 14 -2.59 -6.46 1.76
C TYR A 14 -2.88 -5.80 3.12
N GLY A 15 -3.90 -6.28 3.84
CA GLY A 15 -4.21 -5.79 5.18
C GLY A 15 -3.06 -5.96 6.18
N LEU A 16 -2.38 -7.11 6.15
CA LEU A 16 -1.20 -7.36 6.99
C LEU A 16 -0.05 -6.41 6.67
N THR A 17 0.22 -6.13 5.38
CA THR A 17 1.26 -5.14 5.01
C THR A 17 0.91 -3.73 5.49
N MET A 18 -0.37 -3.34 5.44
CA MET A 18 -0.87 -2.07 5.95
C MET A 18 -0.72 -1.92 7.46
N ILE A 19 -0.97 -2.99 8.23
CA ILE A 19 -0.79 -3.01 9.68
C ILE A 19 0.70 -3.00 10.04
N GLY A 20 1.52 -3.82 9.37
CA GLY A 20 2.91 -4.05 9.74
C GLY A 20 3.81 -2.83 9.59
N LYS A 21 3.52 -1.93 8.64
CA LYS A 21 4.40 -0.76 8.40
C LYS A 21 4.48 0.19 9.60
N GLY A 22 3.38 0.41 10.31
CA GLY A 22 3.28 1.42 11.37
C GLY A 22 4.22 1.12 12.54
N PRO A 23 4.17 -0.09 13.11
CA PRO A 23 5.12 -0.54 14.13
C PRO A 23 6.57 -0.46 13.65
N VAL A 24 6.86 -0.86 12.40
CA VAL A 24 8.23 -0.78 11.85
C VAL A 24 8.76 0.66 11.83
N ILE A 25 7.94 1.60 11.36
CA ILE A 25 8.28 3.03 11.32
C ILE A 25 8.51 3.56 12.73
N HIS A 26 7.62 3.24 13.67
CA HIS A 26 7.71 3.73 15.05
C HIS A 26 8.93 3.15 15.79
N LEU A 27 9.24 1.88 15.59
CA LEU A 27 10.38 1.21 16.22
C LEU A 27 11.72 1.69 15.66
N LEU A 28 11.78 2.03 14.37
CA LEU A 28 13.02 2.46 13.71
C LEU A 28 13.25 3.98 13.82
N GLY A 29 12.21 4.79 13.98
CA GLY A 29 12.32 6.24 14.20
C GLY A 29 13.20 6.92 13.14
N GLU A 30 14.26 7.61 13.57
CA GLU A 30 15.21 8.28 12.66
C GLU A 30 15.92 7.34 11.68
N LYS A 31 16.11 6.06 12.06
CA LYS A 31 16.67 5.05 11.14
C LYS A 31 15.72 4.79 9.97
N TRP A 32 14.41 4.87 10.21
CA TRP A 32 13.41 4.78 9.15
C TRP A 32 13.52 5.98 8.21
N THR A 33 13.56 7.22 8.72
CA THR A 33 13.71 8.42 7.89
C THR A 33 14.97 8.37 7.04
N THR A 34 16.10 7.95 7.63
CA THR A 34 17.37 7.78 6.91
C THR A 34 17.26 6.72 5.81
N PHE A 35 16.64 5.57 6.11
CA PHE A 35 16.40 4.52 5.12
C PHE A 35 15.46 5.00 4.00
N GLU A 36 14.36 5.66 4.35
CA GLU A 36 13.35 6.11 3.42
C GLU A 36 13.90 7.17 2.46
N LEU A 37 14.72 8.12 2.93
CA LEU A 37 15.23 9.21 2.09
C LEU A 37 16.54 8.88 1.37
N ASN A 38 17.39 8.00 1.93
CA ASN A 38 18.71 7.70 1.36
C ASN A 38 18.81 6.37 0.63
N ARG A 39 17.84 5.46 0.80
CA ARG A 39 17.82 4.15 0.13
C ARG A 39 16.56 3.91 -0.67
N ALA A 40 15.39 4.11 -0.08
CA ALA A 40 14.13 3.93 -0.80
C ALA A 40 13.95 5.07 -1.82
N TYR A 41 13.84 6.31 -1.37
CA TYR A 41 13.49 7.45 -2.20
C TYR A 41 14.64 8.47 -2.31
N THR A 42 15.73 8.04 -2.95
CA THR A 42 16.90 8.88 -3.26
C THR A 42 16.55 10.10 -4.12
N GLU A 43 17.42 11.11 -4.18
CA GLU A 43 17.18 12.34 -5.00
C GLU A 43 16.82 12.03 -6.45
N LYS A 44 17.56 11.12 -7.07
CA LYS A 44 17.21 10.57 -8.38
C LYS A 44 16.31 9.36 -8.21
N GLN A 45 15.30 9.23 -9.05
CA GLN A 45 14.39 8.10 -9.04
C GLN A 45 15.15 6.79 -9.28
N PRO A 46 15.17 5.87 -8.31
CA PRO A 46 15.92 4.63 -8.46
C PRO A 46 15.15 3.61 -9.30
N LEU A 47 15.87 2.70 -9.95
CA LEU A 47 15.27 1.67 -10.81
C LEU A 47 14.27 0.77 -10.06
N TRP A 48 14.48 0.52 -8.76
CA TRP A 48 13.57 -0.30 -7.97
C TRP A 48 12.15 0.30 -7.92
N VAL A 49 12.02 1.63 -7.95
CA VAL A 49 10.72 2.31 -7.98
C VAL A 49 9.94 1.94 -9.25
N TRP A 50 10.61 1.89 -10.40
CA TRP A 50 10.00 1.43 -11.65
C TRP A 50 9.57 -0.02 -11.59
N ILE A 51 10.40 -0.88 -11.00
CA ILE A 51 10.08 -2.32 -10.83
C ILE A 51 8.83 -2.49 -9.95
N VAL A 52 8.83 -1.88 -8.76
CA VAL A 52 7.70 -2.00 -7.81
C VAL A 52 6.43 -1.35 -8.36
N GLY A 53 6.55 -0.19 -9.02
CA GLY A 53 5.40 0.46 -9.64
C GLY A 53 4.80 -0.37 -10.78
N THR A 54 5.64 -1.00 -11.60
CA THR A 54 5.20 -1.92 -12.66
C THR A 54 4.50 -3.15 -12.07
N LEU A 55 5.05 -3.75 -11.01
CA LEU A 55 4.40 -4.85 -10.29
C LEU A 55 3.05 -4.43 -9.69
N GLY A 56 2.96 -3.20 -9.17
CA GLY A 56 1.70 -2.63 -8.68
C GLY A 56 0.64 -2.49 -9.77
N ILE A 57 1.03 -2.05 -10.97
CA ILE A 57 0.14 -1.98 -12.14
C ILE A 57 -0.36 -3.38 -12.52
N PHE A 58 0.55 -4.36 -12.60
CA PHE A 58 0.16 -5.74 -12.90
C PHE A 58 -0.79 -6.33 -11.85
N LEU A 59 -0.55 -6.05 -10.57
CA LEU A 59 -1.44 -6.48 -9.49
C LEU A 59 -2.86 -5.95 -9.70
N VAL A 60 -3.01 -4.68 -10.09
CA VAL A 60 -4.31 -4.05 -10.34
C VAL A 60 -4.99 -4.69 -11.56
N ILE A 61 -4.26 -4.89 -12.65
CA ILE A 61 -4.78 -5.53 -13.87
C ILE A 61 -5.26 -6.96 -13.57
N ILE A 62 -4.47 -7.75 -12.84
CA ILE A 62 -4.84 -9.10 -12.41
C ILE A 62 -6.08 -9.05 -11.51
N THR A 63 -6.14 -8.08 -10.58
CA THR A 63 -7.29 -7.92 -9.69
C THR A 63 -8.58 -7.63 -10.48
N TRP A 64 -8.52 -6.78 -11.49
CA TRP A 64 -9.64 -6.50 -12.39
C TRP A 64 -10.04 -7.74 -13.19
N TYR A 65 -9.07 -8.44 -13.77
CA TYR A 65 -9.32 -9.68 -14.50
C TYR A 65 -10.03 -10.71 -13.61
N MET A 66 -9.54 -10.93 -12.39
CA MET A 66 -10.16 -11.84 -11.43
C MET A 66 -11.56 -11.38 -11.03
N TYR A 67 -11.79 -10.08 -10.90
CA TYR A 67 -13.11 -9.53 -10.56
C TYR A 67 -14.15 -9.81 -11.64
N PHE A 68 -13.79 -9.63 -12.91
CA PHE A 68 -14.71 -9.87 -14.03
C PHE A 68 -14.88 -11.35 -14.37
N THR A 69 -13.94 -12.22 -13.99
CA THR A 69 -13.97 -13.65 -14.33
C THR A 69 -14.40 -14.56 -13.19
N THR A 70 -14.41 -14.07 -11.94
CA THR A 70 -14.82 -14.85 -10.77
C THR A 70 -15.99 -14.22 -10.03
N TYR A 71 -17.00 -15.03 -9.69
CA TYR A 71 -18.17 -14.57 -8.94
C TYR A 71 -17.92 -14.68 -7.42
N VAL A 72 -17.06 -13.80 -6.89
CA VAL A 72 -16.82 -13.69 -5.44
C VAL A 72 -17.64 -12.53 -4.87
N LYS A 73 -18.48 -12.83 -3.88
CA LYS A 73 -19.39 -11.85 -3.25
C LYS A 73 -18.57 -10.70 -2.65
N TYR A 74 -19.01 -9.46 -2.93
CA TYR A 74 -18.40 -8.22 -2.45
C TYR A 74 -16.93 -7.95 -2.88
N SER A 75 -16.37 -8.74 -3.80
CA SER A 75 -15.00 -8.56 -4.32
C SER A 75 -14.73 -7.19 -4.96
N SER A 76 -15.78 -6.44 -5.30
CA SER A 76 -15.69 -5.06 -5.76
C SER A 76 -15.03 -4.14 -4.72
N ILE A 77 -15.20 -4.39 -3.42
CA ILE A 77 -14.62 -3.53 -2.36
C ILE A 77 -13.10 -3.60 -2.41
N ILE A 78 -12.51 -4.79 -2.38
CA ILE A 78 -11.05 -4.95 -2.45
C ILE A 78 -10.50 -4.54 -3.82
N MET A 79 -11.22 -4.81 -4.91
CA MET A 79 -10.84 -4.35 -6.25
C MET A 79 -10.74 -2.82 -6.31
N LEU A 80 -11.72 -2.09 -5.76
CA LEU A 80 -11.70 -0.63 -5.71
C LEU A 80 -10.56 -0.11 -4.82
N ILE A 81 -10.35 -0.72 -3.65
CA ILE A 81 -9.24 -0.34 -2.75
C ILE A 81 -7.89 -0.49 -3.45
N ILE A 82 -7.64 -1.64 -4.09
CA ILE A 82 -6.41 -1.89 -4.85
C ILE A 82 -6.29 -0.92 -6.02
N THR A 83 -7.39 -0.61 -6.71
CA THR A 83 -7.39 0.40 -7.78
C THR A 83 -7.00 1.79 -7.26
N LEU A 84 -7.48 2.20 -6.08
CA LEU A 84 -7.11 3.50 -5.50
C LEU A 84 -5.61 3.59 -5.18
N THR A 85 -4.93 2.47 -4.94
CA THR A 85 -3.46 2.46 -4.77
C THR A 85 -2.72 2.94 -6.02
N MET A 86 -3.33 2.81 -7.20
CA MET A 86 -2.77 3.33 -8.46
C MET A 86 -2.53 4.83 -8.43
N VAL A 87 -3.34 5.59 -7.67
CA VAL A 87 -3.13 7.04 -7.54
C VAL A 87 -1.77 7.29 -6.92
N LYS A 88 -1.43 6.57 -5.85
CA LYS A 88 -0.12 6.66 -5.19
C LYS A 88 0.99 6.16 -6.10
N VAL A 89 0.82 5.00 -6.75
CA VAL A 89 1.82 4.44 -7.69
C VAL A 89 2.11 5.44 -8.82
N SER A 90 1.09 6.08 -9.37
CA SER A 90 1.24 7.07 -10.44
C SER A 90 2.03 8.30 -9.98
N GLN A 91 1.80 8.80 -8.76
CA GLN A 91 2.59 9.89 -8.20
C GLN A 91 4.06 9.48 -8.04
N VAL A 92 4.32 8.28 -7.52
CA VAL A 92 5.68 7.78 -7.32
C VAL A 92 6.42 7.55 -8.64
N LEU A 93 5.73 7.07 -9.68
CA LEU A 93 6.34 6.77 -10.98
C LEU A 93 6.54 8.02 -11.84
N PHE A 94 5.51 8.86 -11.99
CA PHE A 94 5.48 9.93 -12.98
C PHE A 94 5.68 11.32 -12.40
N ASN A 95 5.61 11.46 -11.07
CA ASN A 95 5.75 12.73 -10.37
C ASN A 95 6.69 12.59 -9.16
N TYR A 96 7.81 11.90 -9.41
CA TYR A 96 8.71 11.43 -8.37
C TYR A 96 9.28 12.57 -7.51
N GLU A 97 9.65 13.70 -8.12
CA GLU A 97 10.20 14.84 -7.39
C GLU A 97 9.22 15.37 -6.33
N ARG A 98 7.96 15.62 -6.72
CA ARG A 98 6.92 16.06 -5.77
C ARG A 98 6.60 14.99 -4.74
N PHE A 99 6.61 13.71 -5.13
CA PHE A 99 6.44 12.62 -4.18
C PHE A 99 7.59 12.60 -3.15
N ARG A 100 8.83 12.82 -3.58
CA ARG A 100 9.99 12.87 -2.69
C ARG A 100 9.95 14.07 -1.76
N GLU A 101 9.58 15.26 -2.26
CA GLU A 101 9.37 16.44 -1.41
C GLU A 101 8.31 16.17 -0.33
N PHE A 102 7.21 15.52 -0.70
CA PHE A 102 6.19 15.07 0.26
C PHE A 102 6.77 14.09 1.30
N ALA A 103 7.57 13.11 0.86
CA ALA A 103 8.20 12.13 1.75
C ALA A 103 9.17 12.81 2.72
N VAL A 104 10.01 13.74 2.26
CA VAL A 104 10.91 14.53 3.11
C VAL A 104 10.10 15.28 4.15
N ARG A 105 9.14 16.11 3.72
CA ARG A 105 8.31 16.93 4.62
C ARG A 105 7.64 16.10 5.72
N ILE A 106 6.99 15.00 5.34
CA ILE A 106 6.24 14.17 6.28
C ILE A 106 7.17 13.41 7.25
N THR A 107 8.38 13.04 6.82
CA THR A 107 9.31 12.26 7.66
C THR A 107 10.22 13.11 8.54
N THR A 108 10.44 14.39 8.21
CA THR A 108 11.33 15.29 8.97
C THR A 108 10.60 16.42 9.69
N GLU A 109 9.53 16.97 9.11
CA GLU A 109 8.86 18.18 9.61
C GLU A 109 7.52 17.86 10.26
N ASP A 110 6.73 16.97 9.66
CA ASP A 110 5.34 16.69 10.08
C ASP A 110 5.14 15.22 10.49
N THR A 111 5.81 14.84 11.58
CA THR A 111 5.73 13.49 12.17
C THR A 111 4.32 13.16 12.69
N SER A 112 3.51 14.18 12.99
CA SER A 112 2.10 14.02 13.37
C SER A 112 1.27 13.53 12.18
N ALA A 113 1.41 14.16 11.00
CA ALA A 113 0.77 13.68 9.78
C ALA A 113 1.24 12.27 9.39
N LEU A 114 2.54 11.95 9.54
CA LEU A 114 3.05 10.60 9.33
C LEU A 114 2.36 9.58 10.25
N SER A 115 2.25 9.91 11.53
CA SER A 115 1.59 9.07 12.53
C SER A 115 0.11 8.88 12.21
N ALA A 116 -0.61 9.95 11.89
CA ALA A 116 -2.02 9.91 11.50
C ALA A 116 -2.24 9.05 10.25
N MET A 117 -1.39 9.20 9.22
CA MET A 117 -1.43 8.37 8.01
C MET A 117 -1.18 6.89 8.32
N ASN A 118 -0.22 6.59 9.18
CA ASN A 118 0.09 5.22 9.59
C ASN A 118 -1.05 4.61 10.41
N PHE A 119 -1.65 5.36 11.32
CA PHE A 119 -2.82 4.93 12.09
C PHE A 119 -4.02 4.66 11.20
N ALA A 120 -4.35 5.59 10.29
CA ALA A 120 -5.42 5.40 9.31
C ALA A 120 -5.17 4.18 8.41
N THR A 121 -3.91 3.97 7.99
CA THR A 121 -3.55 2.79 7.20
C THR A 121 -3.67 1.51 8.02
N ALA A 122 -3.28 1.52 9.30
CA ALA A 122 -3.43 0.35 10.17
C ALA A 122 -4.90 -0.03 10.37
N ILE A 123 -5.78 0.95 10.60
CA ILE A 123 -7.24 0.73 10.66
C ILE A 123 -7.74 0.13 9.36
N GLY A 124 -7.37 0.71 8.22
CA GLY A 124 -7.72 0.17 6.90
C GLY A 124 -7.24 -1.28 6.73
N GLY A 125 -6.03 -1.60 7.21
CA GLY A 125 -5.49 -2.95 7.19
C GLY A 125 -6.28 -3.93 8.06
N VAL A 126 -6.70 -3.53 9.26
CA VAL A 126 -7.57 -4.35 10.12
C VAL A 126 -8.90 -4.63 9.43
N ILE A 127 -9.52 -3.60 8.83
CA ILE A 127 -10.77 -3.75 8.06
C ILE A 127 -10.59 -4.77 6.92
N LEU A 128 -9.49 -4.69 6.18
CA LEU A 128 -9.21 -5.64 5.09
C LEU A 128 -8.99 -7.07 5.58
N VAL A 129 -8.30 -7.26 6.72
CA VAL A 129 -8.16 -8.59 7.32
C VAL A 129 -9.53 -9.14 7.72
N LEU A 130 -10.38 -8.33 8.35
CA LEU A 130 -11.74 -8.75 8.71
C LEU A 130 -12.60 -9.09 7.49
N LEU A 131 -12.51 -8.31 6.41
CA LEU A 131 -13.18 -8.63 5.13
C LEU A 131 -12.67 -9.97 4.57
N GLY A 132 -11.37 -10.21 4.59
CA GLY A 132 -10.81 -11.48 4.14
C GLY A 132 -11.20 -12.68 5.02
N ILE A 133 -11.42 -12.51 6.32
CA ILE A 133 -11.81 -13.62 7.20
C ILE A 133 -13.31 -13.92 7.10
N PHE A 134 -14.15 -12.88 7.14
CA PHE A 134 -15.59 -13.00 7.35
C PHE A 134 -16.44 -12.80 6.08
N VAL A 135 -15.88 -12.24 5.01
CA VAL A 135 -16.63 -11.89 3.80
C VAL A 135 -16.15 -12.66 2.57
N TYR A 136 -14.84 -12.66 2.30
CA TYR A 136 -14.23 -13.32 1.14
C TYR A 136 -13.74 -14.72 1.45
#